data_AF-A0AAD4LDV4-F1
#
_entry.id   AF-A0AAD4LDV4-F1
#
_cell.length_a   1.000
_cell.length_b   1.000
_cell.length_c   1.000
_cell.angle_alpha   90.00
_cell.angle_beta   90.00
_cell.angle_gamma   90.00
#
_symmetry.space_group_name_H-M   'P 1'
#
loop_
_entity.id
_entity.type
_entity.pdbx_description
1 polymer ?
#
loop_
_entity_poly.entity_id
_entity_poly.type
_entity_poly.pdbx_seq_one_letter_code
_entity_poly.pdbx_strand_id
1 'polypeptide(L)' 'MASSIVSPFRNTYRYLQRQAHESPVLFYSVVMGLVGPVLAFGVPPIRERMGYRPPEPIPTTYPIPKRPRRPLQGYEDGE' A
#
# COMPACT_ATOMS: atom_id res chain seq x y z
N MET A 1 26.04 33.22 -0.97
CA MET A 1 24.93 32.72 -1.81
C MET A 1 24.27 31.43 -1.31
N ALA A 2 24.38 31.05 -0.03
CA ALA A 2 23.71 29.86 0.53
C ALA A 2 22.38 30.15 1.26
N SER A 3 22.11 31.44 1.54
CA SER A 3 20.99 31.86 2.41
C SER A 3 19.61 31.79 1.73
N SER A 4 19.54 31.90 0.40
CA SER A 4 18.28 31.89 -0.36
C SER A 4 17.64 30.51 -0.49
N ILE A 5 18.41 29.43 -0.31
CA ILE A 5 17.89 28.05 -0.42
C ILE A 5 17.12 27.64 0.84
N VAL A 6 17.48 28.19 2.01
CA VAL A 6 16.88 27.83 3.32
C VAL A 6 15.77 28.79 3.74
N SER A 7 15.73 29.99 3.16
CA SER A 7 14.72 31.01 3.46
C SER A 7 13.25 30.57 3.24
N PRO A 8 12.86 29.80 2.20
CA PRO A 8 11.48 29.32 2.08
C PRO A 8 11.10 28.37 3.21
N PHE A 9 11.99 27.45 3.61
CA PHE A 9 11.71 26.46 4.66
C PHE A 9 11.51 27.08 6.05
N ARG A 10 12.24 28.17 6.36
CA ARG A 10 12.08 28.88 7.64
C ARG A 10 10.70 29.52 7.77
N ASN A 11 10.16 30.06 6.67
CA ASN A 11 8.82 30.64 6.64
C ASN A 11 7.74 29.55 6.69
N THR A 12 7.97 28.42 6.01
CA THR A 12 7.07 27.26 6.05
C THR A 12 6.92 26.69 7.46
N TYR A 13 8.01 26.52 8.22
CA TYR A 13 7.93 25.97 9.58
C TYR A 13 7.05 26.84 10.51
N ARG A 14 7.27 28.16 10.52
CA ARG A 14 6.46 29.08 11.33
C ARG A 14 5.00 29.09 10.89
N TYR A 15 4.74 28.95 9.60
CA TYR A 15 3.38 28.84 9.06
C TYR A 15 2.69 27.55 9.53
N LEU A 16 3.35 26.39 9.42
CA LEU A 16 2.79 25.11 9.87
C LEU A 16 2.55 25.11 11.38
N GLN A 17 3.50 25.66 12.16
CA GLN A 17 3.33 25.84 13.60
C GLN A 17 2.10 26.72 13.92
N ARG A 18 1.92 27.82 13.19
CA ARG A 18 0.75 28.70 13.36
C ARG A 18 -0.56 27.97 13.04
N GLN A 19 -0.63 27.24 11.93
CA GLN A 19 -1.82 26.45 11.57
C GLN A 19 -2.13 25.35 12.60
N ALA A 20 -1.11 24.72 13.18
CA ALA A 20 -1.31 23.73 14.24
C ALA A 20 -1.99 24.31 15.49
N HIS A 21 -1.78 25.60 15.80
CA HIS A 21 -2.38 26.28 16.96
C HIS A 21 -3.68 27.03 16.64
N GLU A 22 -3.76 27.73 15.51
CA GLU A 22 -4.93 28.55 15.14
C GLU A 22 -6.06 27.72 14.52
N SER A 23 -5.74 26.66 13.79
CA SER A 23 -6.68 25.84 13.03
C SER A 23 -6.38 24.33 13.17
N PRO A 24 -6.35 23.79 14.41
CA PRO A 24 -5.86 22.44 14.69
C PRO A 24 -6.61 21.35 13.90
N VAL A 25 -7.93 21.50 13.75
CA VAL A 25 -8.76 20.52 13.03
C VAL A 25 -8.33 20.39 11.56
N LEU A 26 -8.07 21.51 10.88
CA LEU A 26 -7.65 21.50 9.47
C LEU A 26 -6.23 20.96 9.33
N PHE A 27 -5.32 21.41 10.20
CA PHE A 27 -3.93 20.98 10.16
C PHE A 27 -3.79 19.47 10.38
N TYR A 28 -4.34 18.94 11.48
CA TYR A 28 -4.19 17.53 11.81
C TYR A 28 -5.01 16.60 10.91
N SER A 29 -6.15 17.04 10.38
CA SER A 29 -6.90 16.22 9.40
C SER A 29 -6.10 16.00 8.12
N VAL A 30 -5.44 17.04 7.59
CA VAL A 30 -4.55 16.91 6.43
C VAL A 30 -3.34 16.05 6.75
N VAL A 31 -2.69 16.26 7.89
CA VAL A 31 -1.53 15.45 8.30
C VAL A 31 -1.90 13.97 8.40
N MET A 32 -2.98 13.64 9.13
CA MET A 32 -3.44 12.25 9.26
C MET A 32 -3.89 11.66 7.93
N GLY A 33 -4.55 12.46 7.08
CA GLY A 33 -4.92 12.05 5.72
C GLY A 33 -3.70 11.74 4.84
N LEU A 34 -2.58 12.45 5.01
CA LEU A 34 -1.33 12.21 4.28
C LEU A 34 -0.51 11.06 4.85
N VAL A 35 -0.58 10.80 6.17
CA VAL A 35 0.13 9.68 6.80
C VAL A 35 -0.24 8.35 6.16
N GLY A 36 -1.53 8.14 5.83
CA GLY A 36 -2.01 6.91 5.19
C GLY A 36 -1.31 6.60 3.86
N PRO A 37 -1.42 7.46 2.83
CA PRO A 37 -0.73 7.28 1.55
C PRO A 37 0.78 7.17 1.68
N VAL A 38 1.42 8.00 2.53
CA VAL A 38 2.87 7.94 2.75
C VAL A 38 3.30 6.56 3.24
N LEU A 39 2.57 5.99 4.20
CA LEU A 39 2.84 4.64 4.69
C LEU A 39 2.47 3.57 3.66
N ALA A 40 1.36 3.72 2.93
CA ALA A 40 0.93 2.77 1.91
C ALA A 40 1.97 2.59 0.80
N PHE A 41 2.69 3.65 0.42
CA PHE A 41 3.77 3.57 -0.57
C PHE A 41 5.15 3.30 0.05
N GLY A 42 5.42 3.82 1.25
CA GLY A 42 6.74 3.69 1.89
C GLY A 42 6.98 2.33 2.55
N VAL A 43 5.95 1.74 3.18
CA VAL A 43 6.09 0.51 3.98
C VAL A 43 6.29 -0.76 3.14
N PRO A 44 5.57 -1.00 2.01
CA PRO A 44 5.75 -2.22 1.22
C PRO A 44 7.19 -2.52 0.78
N PRO A 45 7.95 -1.59 0.17
CA PRO A 45 9.32 -1.88 -0.26
C PRO A 45 10.27 -2.12 0.92
N ILE A 46 10.02 -1.50 2.08
CA ILE A 46 10.80 -1.75 3.30
C ILE A 46 10.53 -3.17 3.80
N ARG A 47 9.26 -3.58 3.84
CA ARG A 47 8.86 -4.93 4.29
C ARG A 47 9.42 -6.02 3.39
N GLU A 48 9.40 -5.83 2.06
CA GLU A 48 9.97 -6.77 1.10
C GLU A 48 11.48 -6.96 1.32
N ARG A 49 12.22 -5.88 1.61
CA ARG A 49 13.65 -5.95 1.95
C ARG A 49 13.92 -6.65 3.29
N MET A 50 12.97 -6.62 4.21
CA MET A 50 13.02 -7.35 5.48
C MET A 50 12.62 -8.83 5.35
N GLY A 51 12.40 -9.33 4.12
CA GLY A 51 12.09 -10.73 3.85
C GLY A 51 10.60 -11.08 3.91
N TYR A 52 9.72 -10.10 4.06
CA TYR A 52 8.29 -10.33 3.94
C TYR A 52 7.93 -10.65 2.48
N ARG A 53 7.27 -11.79 2.25
CA ARG A 53 6.68 -12.14 0.95
C ARG A 53 5.14 -12.17 1.06
N PRO A 54 4.41 -11.56 0.12
CA PRO A 54 2.96 -11.70 0.07
C PRO A 54 2.55 -13.18 -0.05
N PRO A 55 1.46 -13.60 0.60
CA PRO A 55 0.92 -14.95 0.43
C PRO A 55 0.42 -15.15 -1.01
N GLU A 56 0.42 -16.40 -1.46
CA GLU A 56 -0.19 -16.78 -2.73
C GLU A 56 -1.69 -16.46 -2.73
N PRO A 57 -2.27 -16.05 -3.87
CA PRO A 57 -3.68 -15.73 -3.96
C PRO A 57 -4.53 -16.98 -3.73
N ILE A 58 -5.56 -16.84 -2.88
CA ILE A 58 -6.53 -17.90 -2.66
C ILE A 58 -7.35 -18.17 -3.93
N PRO A 59 -7.68 -19.43 -4.23
CA PRO A 59 -8.52 -19.76 -5.37
C PRO A 59 -9.93 -19.24 -5.12
N THR A 60 -10.43 -18.42 -6.04
CA THR A 60 -11.80 -17.87 -6.00
C THR A 60 -12.83 -18.79 -6.67
N THR A 61 -12.36 -19.80 -7.39
CA THR A 61 -13.19 -20.77 -8.12
C THR A 61 -12.54 -22.16 -8.07
N TYR A 62 -13.29 -23.18 -8.51
CA TYR A 62 -12.75 -24.52 -8.65
C TYR A 62 -11.53 -24.50 -9.59
N PRO A 63 -10.37 -25.05 -9.18
CA PRO A 63 -9.15 -24.99 -9.96
C PRO A 63 -9.24 -25.97 -11.15
N ILE A 64 -9.82 -25.49 -12.26
CA ILE A 64 -9.90 -26.25 -13.49
C ILE A 64 -8.50 -26.30 -14.12
N PRO A 65 -7.91 -27.48 -14.32
CA PRO A 65 -6.60 -27.59 -14.94
C PRO A 65 -6.68 -27.15 -16.40
N LYS A 66 -5.74 -26.32 -16.85
CA LYS A 66 -5.61 -25.88 -18.26
C LYS A 66 -4.99 -26.99 -19.12
N ARG A 67 -5.68 -28.13 -19.22
CA ARG A 67 -5.25 -29.28 -20.02
C ARG A 67 -6.40 -29.85 -20.86
N PRO A 68 -6.12 -30.47 -22.02
CA PRO A 68 -7.11 -31.22 -22.77
C PRO A 68 -7.73 -32.34 -21.94
N ARG A 69 -8.98 -32.70 -22.28
CA ARG A 69 -9.64 -33.86 -21.67
C ARG A 69 -8.83 -35.13 -21.97
N ARG A 70 -8.73 -36.01 -20.98
CA ARG A 70 -8.17 -37.36 -21.13
C ARG A 70 -9.29 -38.36 -20.93
N PRO A 71 -9.37 -39.43 -21.74
CA PRO A 71 -10.30 -40.51 -21.47
C PRO A 71 -9.98 -41.11 -20.10
N LEU A 72 -11.02 -41.35 -19.30
CA LEU A 72 -10.95 -41.95 -17.96
C LEU A 72 -11.62 -43.32 -18.05
N GLN A 73 -11.11 -44.30 -17.32
CA GLN A 73 -11.67 -45.66 -17.21
C GLN A 73 -11.82 -46.02 -15.73
N GLY A 74 -12.70 -46.97 -15.40
CA GLY A 74 -12.78 -47.59 -14.06
C GLY A 74 -14.04 -47.30 -13.23
N TYR A 75 -15.00 -46.53 -13.75
CA TYR A 75 -16.34 -46.33 -13.17
C TYR A 75 -17.41 -46.39 -14.27
N GLU A 76 -17.20 -47.27 -15.25
CA GLU A 76 -18.18 -47.51 -16.31
C GLU A 76 -19.34 -48.31 -15.68
N ASP A 77 -20.58 -47.91 -15.97
CA ASP A 77 -21.76 -48.63 -15.53
C ASP A 77 -21.71 -50.01 -16.20
N GLY A 78 -21.41 -51.06 -15.43
CA GLY A 78 -21.50 -52.43 -15.91
C GLY A 78 -22.93 -52.74 -16.33
N GLU A 79 -23.11 -53.54 -17.37
CA GLU A 79 -24.41 -54.16 -17.64
C GLU A 79 -24.88 -55.01 -16.45
#